data_AF-A0A2K6JS03-F1
#
_entry.id   AF-A0A2K6JS03-F1
#
_cell.length_a   1.000
_cell.length_b   1.000
_cell.length_c   1.000
_cell.angle_alpha   90.00
_cell.angle_beta   90.00
_cell.angle_gamma   90.00
#
_symmetry.space_group_name_H-M   'P 1'
#
loop_
_entity.id
_entity.type
_entity.pdbx_description
1 polymer ?
#
loop_
_entity_poly.entity_id
_entity_poly.type
_entity_poly.pdbx_seq_one_letter_code
_entity_poly.pdbx_strand_id
1 'polypeptide(L)'
;MSCSDKILRWNVLGLQGALLTHFLQPIYLKSVTLGYLFSQGHLTRAICCRVTRDGSAFEDGLRHPFIVNHPKVGRVSVYDSKRQSGKTKETSVNWCLADGYDLEILDGTRGTVDGPRNELSRVSKKNIFLLFKKLCSFRYRRDLLRLSYGEAKKAARDYEMAKNYFKKSLKDMGYGNWISKPQEEKNFYLCPV
;
A
#
# COMPACT_ATOMS: atom_id res chain seq x y z
N MET A 1 9.84 7.32 0.44
CA MET A 1 9.76 5.86 0.17
C MET A 1 9.43 5.65 -1.30
N SER A 2 10.24 4.86 -2.00
CA SER A 2 10.07 4.55 -3.43
C SER A 2 8.91 3.54 -3.67
N CYS A 3 8.53 3.33 -4.93
CA CYS A 3 7.57 2.28 -5.28
C CYS A 3 8.10 0.87 -4.92
N SER A 4 9.38 0.60 -5.14
CA SER A 4 10.00 -0.67 -4.75
C SER A 4 9.95 -0.90 -3.24
N ASP A 5 10.14 0.14 -2.41
CA ASP A 5 9.99 0.03 -0.95
C ASP A 5 8.54 -0.24 -0.54
N LYS A 6 7.57 0.39 -1.21
CA LYS A 6 6.15 0.16 -0.96
C LYS A 6 5.75 -1.27 -1.31
N ILE A 7 6.22 -1.81 -2.43
CA ILE A 7 5.98 -3.21 -2.83
C ILE A 7 6.67 -4.16 -1.85
N LEU A 8 7.90 -3.89 -1.42
CA LEU A 8 8.54 -4.67 -0.35
C LEU A 8 7.66 -4.73 0.90
N ARG A 9 7.15 -3.58 1.34
CA ARG A 9 6.26 -3.52 2.49
C ARG A 9 4.99 -4.33 2.27
N TRP A 10 4.41 -4.34 1.07
CA TRP A 10 3.26 -5.18 0.75
C TRP A 10 3.61 -6.67 0.77
N ASN A 11 4.80 -7.05 0.33
CA ASN A 11 5.29 -8.42 0.42
C ASN A 11 5.58 -8.87 1.86
N VAL A 12 5.50 -7.99 2.86
CA VAL A 12 5.58 -8.39 4.28
C VAL A 12 4.24 -8.24 4.98
N LEU A 13 3.62 -7.07 4.87
CA LEU A 13 2.41 -6.71 5.63
C LEU A 13 1.09 -6.97 4.90
N GLY A 14 1.17 -7.41 3.65
CA GLY A 14 0.03 -7.54 2.75
C GLY A 14 -0.43 -6.20 2.14
N LEU A 15 -1.17 -6.31 1.04
CA LEU A 15 -1.70 -5.21 0.22
C LEU A 15 -2.86 -4.47 0.92
N GLN A 16 -3.65 -5.19 1.71
CA GLN A 16 -4.91 -4.74 2.32
C GLN A 16 -4.71 -3.61 3.33
N GLY A 17 -3.51 -3.50 3.91
CA GLY A 17 -3.17 -2.49 4.91
C GLY A 17 -3.88 -2.67 6.25
N ALA A 18 -3.62 -1.74 7.17
CA ALA A 18 -4.08 -1.84 8.56
C ALA A 18 -5.61 -1.95 8.70
N LEU A 19 -6.38 -1.14 7.95
CA LEU A 19 -7.84 -1.09 8.10
C LEU A 19 -8.49 -2.42 7.72
N LEU A 20 -8.18 -2.97 6.54
CA LEU A 20 -8.81 -4.22 6.10
C LEU A 20 -8.31 -5.45 6.85
N THR A 21 -7.17 -5.37 7.56
CA THR A 21 -6.69 -6.46 8.42
C THR A 21 -7.65 -6.75 9.58
N HIS A 22 -8.57 -5.84 9.92
CA HIS A 22 -9.66 -6.12 10.86
C HIS A 22 -10.67 -7.18 10.37
N PHE A 23 -10.68 -7.46 9.07
CA PHE A 23 -11.67 -8.34 8.43
C PHE A 23 -11.04 -9.45 7.57
N LEU A 24 -9.79 -9.27 7.14
CA LEU A 24 -9.12 -10.14 6.17
C LEU A 24 -7.76 -10.58 6.70
N GLN A 25 -7.37 -11.81 6.36
CA GLN A 25 -5.98 -12.27 6.43
C GLN A 25 -5.12 -11.48 5.43
N PRO A 26 -3.78 -11.43 5.61
CA PRO A 26 -2.89 -10.72 4.70
C PRO A 26 -3.03 -11.20 3.25
N ILE A 27 -3.17 -10.25 2.31
CA ILE A 27 -3.32 -10.53 0.89
C ILE A 27 -2.03 -10.13 0.17
N TYR A 28 -1.47 -11.06 -0.60
CA TYR A 28 -0.20 -10.87 -1.31
C TYR A 28 -0.37 -11.01 -2.83
N LEU A 29 0.48 -10.31 -3.57
CA LEU A 29 0.56 -10.51 -5.02
C LEU A 29 1.18 -11.88 -5.30
N LYS A 30 0.52 -12.68 -6.14
CA LYS A 30 1.09 -13.93 -6.66
C LYS A 30 2.23 -13.67 -7.66
N SER A 31 2.15 -12.56 -8.39
CA SER A 31 3.13 -12.20 -9.42
C SER A 31 3.29 -10.69 -9.60
N VAL A 32 4.47 -10.29 -10.08
CA VAL A 32 4.79 -8.92 -10.51
C VAL A 32 5.39 -8.99 -11.92
N THR A 33 4.70 -8.40 -12.89
CA THR A 33 5.13 -8.36 -14.29
C THR A 33 5.55 -6.95 -14.66
N LEU A 34 6.73 -6.78 -15.24
CA LEU A 34 7.20 -5.49 -15.76
C LEU A 34 7.08 -5.43 -17.27
N GLY A 35 6.54 -4.32 -17.78
CA GLY A 35 6.53 -4.01 -19.22
C GLY A 35 7.95 -3.74 -19.75
N TYR A 36 8.75 -3.02 -18.97
CA TYR A 36 10.08 -2.53 -19.37
C TYR A 36 11.06 -2.57 -18.19
N LEU A 37 12.37 -2.49 -18.48
CA LEU A 37 13.47 -2.50 -17.48
C LEU A 37 13.46 -3.72 -16.54
N PHE A 38 13.08 -4.90 -17.04
CA PHE A 38 13.12 -6.12 -16.24
C PHE A 38 14.56 -6.64 -16.08
N SER A 39 14.98 -6.79 -14.82
CA SER A 39 16.11 -7.60 -14.42
C SER A 39 15.67 -8.43 -13.22
N GLN A 40 15.71 -9.76 -13.35
CA GLN A 40 15.21 -10.68 -12.32
C GLN A 40 15.91 -10.46 -10.98
N GLY A 41 17.25 -10.40 -10.97
CA GLY A 41 18.02 -10.20 -9.75
C GLY A 41 17.78 -8.83 -9.09
N HIS A 42 17.68 -7.76 -9.89
CA HIS A 42 17.41 -6.42 -9.35
C HIS A 42 15.99 -6.29 -8.80
N LEU A 43 15.00 -6.83 -9.52
CA LEU A 43 13.60 -6.75 -9.13
C LEU A 43 13.34 -7.56 -7.85
N THR A 44 13.74 -8.83 -7.82
CA THR A 44 13.55 -9.71 -6.65
C THR A 44 14.23 -9.16 -5.40
N ARG A 45 15.50 -8.70 -5.53
CA ARG A 45 16.20 -8.01 -4.44
C ARG A 45 15.41 -6.80 -3.92
N ALA A 46 14.93 -5.94 -4.82
CA ALA A 46 14.25 -4.71 -4.44
C ALA A 46 12.91 -4.94 -3.72
N ILE A 47 12.14 -5.94 -4.15
CA ILE A 47 10.75 -6.13 -3.71
C ILE A 47 10.55 -7.23 -2.66
N CYS A 48 11.51 -8.13 -2.43
CA CYS A 48 11.37 -9.16 -1.39
C CYS A 48 12.73 -9.62 -0.83
N CYS A 49 13.66 -10.08 -1.67
CA CYS A 49 14.82 -10.85 -1.22
C CYS A 49 15.86 -10.05 -0.39
N ARG A 50 15.83 -8.71 -0.38
CA ARG A 50 16.77 -7.95 0.47
C ARG A 50 16.52 -8.13 1.97
N VAL A 51 15.31 -8.48 2.40
CA VAL A 51 15.04 -8.74 3.83
C VAL A 51 15.36 -10.18 4.25
N THR A 52 15.72 -11.05 3.31
CA THR A 52 16.08 -12.46 3.54
C THR A 52 17.54 -12.76 3.15
N ARG A 53 18.35 -11.71 2.92
CA ARG A 53 19.74 -11.85 2.44
C ARG A 53 20.63 -12.59 3.43
N ASP A 54 20.44 -12.30 4.71
CA ASP A 54 21.28 -12.81 5.80
C ASP A 54 20.60 -14.00 6.52
N GLY A 55 19.80 -14.78 5.78
CA GLY A 55 19.09 -15.97 6.27
C GLY A 55 17.63 -15.72 6.68
N SER A 56 17.10 -16.61 7.52
CA SER A 56 15.68 -16.61 7.96
C SER A 56 15.39 -15.66 9.12
N ALA A 57 16.40 -15.01 9.73
CA ALA A 57 16.24 -14.25 10.96
C ALA A 57 15.14 -13.15 10.90
N PHE A 58 14.92 -12.56 9.72
CA PHE A 58 13.82 -11.62 9.51
C PHE A 58 12.45 -12.31 9.50
N GLU A 59 12.34 -13.44 8.80
CA GLU A 59 11.11 -14.22 8.70
C GLU A 59 10.74 -14.83 10.07
N ASP A 60 11.72 -15.34 10.80
CA ASP A 60 11.55 -15.93 12.14
C ASP A 60 11.05 -14.91 13.16
N GLY A 61 11.33 -13.62 12.95
CA GLY A 61 10.82 -12.53 13.77
C GLY A 61 9.43 -12.03 13.38
N LEU A 62 8.88 -12.46 12.24
CA LEU A 62 7.52 -12.13 11.85
C LEU A 62 6.52 -12.98 12.64
N ARG A 63 5.46 -12.33 13.11
CA ARG A 63 4.34 -13.02 13.74
C ARG A 63 3.35 -13.47 12.67
N HIS A 64 2.87 -14.71 12.81
CA HIS A 64 1.70 -15.18 12.06
C HIS A 64 0.56 -14.16 12.19
N PRO A 65 -0.17 -13.83 11.11
CA PRO A 65 -0.18 -14.45 9.78
C PRO A 65 0.76 -13.82 8.74
N PHE A 66 1.65 -12.92 9.13
CA PHE A 66 2.51 -12.20 8.19
C PHE A 66 3.71 -13.05 7.77
N ILE A 67 4.03 -13.02 6.47
CA ILE A 67 5.16 -13.73 5.87
C ILE A 67 5.97 -12.79 4.98
N VAL A 68 7.15 -13.23 4.55
CA VAL A 68 7.81 -12.64 3.38
C VAL A 68 7.30 -13.35 2.12
N ASN A 69 6.48 -12.63 1.35
CA ASN A 69 6.00 -13.09 0.05
C ASN A 69 7.09 -12.92 -1.01
N HIS A 70 7.40 -14.01 -1.71
CA HIS A 70 8.26 -14.01 -2.89
C HIS A 70 7.40 -14.20 -4.16
N PRO A 71 6.88 -13.12 -4.76
CA PRO A 71 6.02 -13.24 -5.94
C PRO A 71 6.80 -13.76 -7.13
N LYS A 72 6.11 -14.46 -8.05
CA LYS A 72 6.67 -14.76 -9.37
C LYS A 72 6.96 -13.44 -10.10
N VAL A 73 8.18 -13.25 -10.56
CA VAL A 73 8.53 -12.05 -11.33
C VAL A 73 8.67 -12.39 -12.80
N GLY A 74 8.25 -11.50 -13.67
CA GLY A 74 8.34 -11.70 -15.11
C GLY A 74 8.33 -10.41 -15.91
N ARG A 75 8.45 -10.58 -17.21
CA ARG A 75 8.31 -9.51 -18.20
C ARG A 75 7.28 -9.90 -19.26
N VAL A 76 6.72 -8.90 -19.93
CA VAL A 76 5.93 -9.12 -21.14
C VAL A 76 6.82 -9.57 -22.31
N SER A 77 6.28 -10.36 -23.23
CA SER A 77 7.02 -10.84 -24.42
C SER A 77 7.30 -9.72 -25.41
N VAL A 78 6.39 -8.77 -25.53
CA VAL A 78 6.49 -7.62 -26.44
C VAL A 78 6.29 -6.34 -25.64
N TYR A 79 7.23 -5.41 -25.79
CA TYR A 79 7.12 -4.04 -25.32
C TYR A 79 7.64 -3.11 -26.42
N ASP A 80 6.71 -2.52 -27.16
CA ASP A 80 7.01 -1.75 -28.38
C ASP A 80 7.24 -0.26 -28.12
N SER A 81 7.06 0.19 -26.87
CA SER A 81 7.26 1.59 -26.52
C SER A 81 8.75 1.89 -26.35
N LYS A 82 9.32 2.70 -27.26
CA LYS A 82 10.66 3.28 -27.02
C LYS A 82 10.65 4.09 -25.73
N ARG A 83 11.78 4.10 -25.02
CA ARG A 83 11.95 4.97 -23.84
C ARG A 83 11.67 6.41 -24.25
N GLN A 84 10.58 6.97 -23.76
CA GLN A 84 10.27 8.38 -23.96
C GLN A 84 11.07 9.20 -22.93
N SER A 85 11.88 10.14 -23.42
CA SER A 85 12.66 11.06 -22.60
C SER A 85 11.91 12.36 -22.27
N GLY A 86 10.64 12.47 -22.66
CA GLY A 86 9.79 13.62 -22.38
C GLY A 86 9.45 13.77 -20.89
N LYS A 87 8.96 14.96 -20.52
CA LYS A 87 8.43 15.20 -19.17
C LYS A 87 7.25 14.27 -18.91
N THR A 88 7.25 13.62 -17.75
CA THR A 88 6.10 12.83 -17.29
C THR A 88 4.91 13.76 -17.09
N LYS A 89 3.74 13.38 -17.61
CA LYS A 89 2.52 14.14 -17.35
C LYS A 89 2.22 14.14 -15.86
N GLU A 90 1.72 15.25 -15.35
CA GLU A 90 1.32 15.39 -13.96
C GLU A 90 -0.02 14.69 -13.67
N THR A 91 -0.68 14.16 -14.69
CA THR A 91 -1.97 13.46 -14.57
C THR A 91 -1.81 12.03 -14.06
N SER A 92 -2.70 11.61 -13.15
CA SER A 92 -2.86 10.21 -12.74
C SER A 92 -4.28 9.73 -13.01
N VAL A 93 -4.43 8.58 -13.67
CA VAL A 93 -5.72 7.97 -13.97
C VAL A 93 -5.92 6.75 -13.08
N ASN A 94 -7.12 6.60 -12.51
CA ASN A 94 -7.50 5.38 -11.80
C ASN A 94 -8.91 4.90 -12.18
N TRP A 95 -9.08 3.58 -12.15
CA TRP A 95 -10.31 2.85 -12.47
C TRP A 95 -10.31 1.50 -11.75
N CYS A 96 -11.47 1.05 -11.29
CA CYS A 96 -11.71 -0.32 -10.85
C CYS A 96 -12.99 -0.86 -11.47
N LEU A 97 -13.15 -2.19 -11.47
CA LEU A 97 -14.29 -2.85 -12.11
C LEU A 97 -15.66 -2.33 -11.63
N ALA A 98 -15.77 -1.94 -10.36
CA ALA A 98 -16.99 -1.40 -9.78
C ALA A 98 -17.34 0.01 -10.28
N ASP A 99 -16.42 0.71 -10.93
CA ASP A 99 -16.64 2.06 -11.48
C ASP A 99 -17.36 2.02 -12.85
N GLY A 100 -17.62 0.83 -13.42
CA GLY A 100 -18.26 0.71 -14.72
C GLY A 100 -17.44 1.41 -15.81
N TYR A 101 -18.00 2.44 -16.44
CA TYR A 101 -17.33 3.24 -17.48
C TYR A 101 -16.65 4.52 -16.94
N ASP A 102 -16.76 4.80 -15.64
CA ASP A 102 -16.31 6.06 -15.06
C ASP A 102 -14.83 6.03 -14.67
N LEU A 103 -14.03 6.91 -15.28
CA LEU A 103 -12.59 7.09 -14.96
C LEU A 103 -12.41 8.24 -13.96
N GLU A 104 -11.51 8.10 -12.95
CA GLU A 104 -10.96 9.29 -12.29
C GLU A 104 -9.71 9.75 -13.01
N ILE A 105 -9.65 11.04 -13.23
CA ILE A 105 -8.43 11.75 -13.60
C ILE A 105 -8.06 12.65 -12.42
N LEU A 106 -6.83 12.55 -11.95
CA LEU A 106 -6.29 13.34 -10.84
C LEU A 106 -5.17 14.26 -11.34
N ASP A 107 -5.12 15.46 -10.76
CA ASP A 107 -3.92 16.27 -10.77
C ASP A 107 -2.91 15.68 -9.77
N GLY A 108 -1.82 15.11 -10.28
CA GLY A 108 -0.79 14.44 -9.49
C GLY A 108 0.08 15.36 -8.65
N THR A 109 0.04 16.67 -8.88
CA THR A 109 0.71 17.65 -8.01
C THR A 109 -0.13 17.98 -6.78
N ARG A 110 -1.46 18.01 -6.94
CA ARG A 110 -2.41 18.40 -5.89
C ARG A 110 -3.03 17.22 -5.16
N GLY A 111 -3.09 16.06 -5.81
CA GLY A 111 -3.73 14.85 -5.29
C GLY A 111 -5.27 14.93 -5.23
N THR A 112 -5.87 15.84 -6.01
CA THR A 112 -7.32 16.03 -6.13
C THR A 112 -7.79 15.63 -7.52
N VAL A 113 -9.10 15.45 -7.68
CA VAL A 113 -9.71 15.26 -9.01
C VAL A 113 -9.34 16.45 -9.91
N ASP A 114 -8.94 16.13 -11.14
CA ASP A 114 -8.59 17.11 -12.14
C ASP A 114 -9.82 17.94 -12.50
N GLY A 115 -9.75 19.25 -12.26
CA GLY A 115 -10.88 20.16 -12.42
C GLY A 115 -10.87 21.34 -11.44
N PRO A 116 -11.78 22.31 -11.63
CA PRO A 116 -11.76 23.57 -10.89
C PRO A 116 -12.19 23.45 -9.42
N ARG A 117 -12.86 22.34 -9.05
CA ARG A 117 -13.54 22.18 -7.75
C ARG A 117 -12.69 21.52 -6.67
N ASN A 118 -11.46 21.09 -6.99
CA ASN A 118 -10.53 20.44 -6.04
C ASN A 118 -11.17 19.28 -5.28
N GLU A 119 -11.98 18.48 -5.99
CA GLU A 119 -12.74 17.41 -5.37
C GLU A 119 -11.80 16.31 -4.85
N LEU A 120 -12.19 15.68 -3.73
CA LEU A 120 -11.38 14.63 -3.13
C LEU A 120 -11.54 13.34 -3.92
N SER A 121 -10.42 12.75 -4.34
CA SER A 121 -10.39 11.46 -5.02
C SER A 121 -11.12 10.37 -4.22
N ARG A 122 -11.79 9.44 -4.90
CA ARG A 122 -12.39 8.24 -4.32
C ARG A 122 -11.37 7.34 -3.62
N VAL A 123 -10.10 7.37 -4.06
CA VAL A 123 -8.98 6.66 -3.42
C VAL A 123 -8.27 7.49 -2.34
N SER A 124 -8.81 8.67 -1.98
CA SER A 124 -8.31 9.46 -0.85
C SER A 124 -8.49 8.73 0.48
N LYS A 125 -7.69 9.09 1.49
CA LYS A 125 -7.81 8.51 2.84
C LYS A 125 -9.22 8.69 3.41
N LYS A 126 -9.86 9.84 3.17
CA LYS A 126 -11.22 10.14 3.63
C LYS A 126 -12.23 9.18 3.03
N ASN A 127 -12.24 9.04 1.70
CA ASN A 127 -13.22 8.21 0.99
C ASN A 127 -13.00 6.71 1.22
N ILE A 128 -11.75 6.25 1.26
CA ILE A 128 -11.44 4.87 1.67
C ILE A 128 -11.88 4.60 3.11
N PHE A 129 -11.69 5.56 4.03
CA PHE A 129 -12.13 5.40 5.41
C PHE A 129 -13.66 5.39 5.54
N LEU A 130 -14.37 6.14 4.69
CA LEU A 130 -15.83 6.10 4.63
C LEU A 130 -16.32 4.71 4.22
N LEU A 131 -15.70 4.10 3.20
CA LEU A 131 -15.99 2.71 2.81
C LEU A 131 -15.71 1.73 3.97
N PHE A 132 -14.60 1.91 4.68
CA PHE A 132 -14.30 1.12 5.87
C PHE A 132 -15.36 1.27 6.97
N LYS A 133 -15.88 2.48 7.22
CA LYS A 133 -16.97 2.70 8.19
C LYS A 133 -18.27 2.03 7.74
N LYS A 134 -18.62 2.11 6.46
CA LYS A 134 -19.77 1.38 5.89
C LYS A 134 -19.63 -0.13 6.11
N LEU A 135 -18.44 -0.70 5.87
CA LEU A 135 -18.15 -2.10 6.15
C LEU A 135 -18.25 -2.44 7.65
N CYS A 136 -17.72 -1.58 8.53
CA CYS A 136 -17.85 -1.76 9.97
C CYS A 136 -19.32 -1.79 10.43
N SER A 137 -20.15 -0.90 9.87
CA SER A 137 -21.60 -0.88 10.13
C SER A 137 -22.25 -2.18 9.68
N PHE A 138 -22.00 -2.59 8.43
CA PHE A 138 -22.52 -3.83 7.86
C PHE A 138 -22.10 -5.09 8.63
N ARG A 139 -20.91 -5.09 9.24
CA ARG A 139 -20.38 -6.21 10.05
C ARG A 139 -20.57 -6.00 11.56
N TYR A 140 -21.40 -5.03 11.97
CA TYR A 140 -21.71 -4.74 13.38
C TYR A 140 -20.49 -4.45 14.28
N ARG A 141 -19.38 -3.96 13.72
CA ARG A 141 -18.14 -3.58 14.43
C ARG A 141 -18.25 -2.19 15.05
N ARG A 142 -19.09 -2.06 16.08
CA ARG A 142 -19.33 -0.80 16.82
C ARG A 142 -18.07 -0.23 17.47
N ASP A 143 -17.15 -1.12 17.87
CA ASP A 143 -15.83 -0.76 18.41
C ASP A 143 -15.01 0.07 17.41
N LEU A 144 -15.07 -0.26 16.11
CA LEU A 144 -14.34 0.45 15.06
C LEU A 144 -15.06 1.71 14.56
N LEU A 145 -16.39 1.75 14.65
CA LEU A 145 -17.21 2.88 14.17
C LEU A 145 -16.94 4.18 14.92
N ARG A 146 -16.49 4.13 16.18
CA ARG A 146 -16.23 5.32 16.99
C ARG A 146 -14.82 5.89 16.85
N LEU A 147 -13.91 5.15 16.22
CA LEU A 147 -12.49 5.53 16.12
C LEU A 147 -12.23 6.55 15.01
N SER A 148 -11.26 7.44 15.21
CA SER A 148 -10.65 8.22 14.13
C SER A 148 -9.92 7.32 13.13
N TYR A 149 -9.51 7.88 11.98
CA TYR A 149 -8.73 7.14 10.98
C TYR A 149 -7.42 6.58 11.56
N GLY A 150 -6.71 7.41 12.34
CA GLY A 150 -5.47 7.01 13.00
C GLY A 150 -5.68 5.91 14.05
N GLU A 151 -6.71 6.03 14.87
CA GLU A 151 -7.04 5.05 15.91
C GLU A 151 -7.49 3.71 15.32
N ALA A 152 -8.33 3.73 14.27
CA ALA A 152 -8.76 2.50 13.59
C ALA A 152 -7.56 1.73 13.01
N LYS A 153 -6.53 2.42 12.51
CA LYS A 153 -5.28 1.78 12.07
C LYS A 153 -4.47 1.26 13.23
N LYS A 154 -4.35 2.02 14.33
CA LYS A 154 -3.64 1.59 15.55
C LYS A 154 -4.31 0.38 16.22
N ALA A 155 -5.63 0.25 16.09
CA ALA A 155 -6.39 -0.86 16.64
C ALA A 155 -6.09 -2.20 15.93
N ALA A 156 -5.53 -2.19 14.72
CA ALA A 156 -5.03 -3.39 14.04
C ALA A 156 -3.67 -3.80 14.62
N ARG A 157 -3.68 -4.31 15.85
CA ARG A 157 -2.48 -4.52 16.68
C ARG A 157 -1.42 -5.39 16.01
N ASP A 158 -1.83 -6.52 15.42
CA ASP A 158 -0.88 -7.44 14.76
C ASP A 158 -0.21 -6.79 13.54
N TYR A 159 -0.99 -6.06 12.74
CA TYR A 159 -0.46 -5.28 11.62
C TYR A 159 0.51 -4.20 12.11
N GLU A 160 0.18 -3.49 13.19
CA GLU A 160 1.04 -2.44 13.74
C GLU A 160 2.34 -2.99 14.31
N MET A 161 2.29 -4.13 15.02
CA MET A 161 3.48 -4.84 15.50
C MET A 161 4.36 -5.28 14.34
N ALA A 162 3.80 -5.97 13.34
CA ALA A 162 4.55 -6.41 12.16
C ALA A 162 5.14 -5.23 11.37
N LYS A 163 4.39 -4.12 11.25
CA LYS A 163 4.87 -2.89 10.60
C LYS A 163 6.05 -2.27 11.36
N ASN A 164 5.98 -2.22 12.70
CA ASN A 164 7.05 -1.65 13.50
C ASN A 164 8.29 -2.54 13.47
N TYR A 165 8.11 -3.86 13.54
CA TYR A 165 9.18 -4.84 13.32
C TYR A 165 9.84 -4.63 11.95
N PHE A 166 9.05 -4.63 10.87
CA PHE A 166 9.53 -4.38 9.51
C PHE A 166 10.40 -3.12 9.41
N LYS A 167 9.92 -1.99 9.95
CA LYS A 167 10.67 -0.73 9.91
C LYS A 167 11.97 -0.79 10.72
N LYS A 168 11.93 -1.41 11.90
CA LYS A 168 13.10 -1.58 12.77
C LYS A 168 14.13 -2.45 12.06
N SER A 169 13.73 -3.60 11.52
CA SER A 169 14.63 -4.52 10.84
C SER A 169 15.29 -3.90 9.61
N LEU A 170 14.57 -3.07 8.82
CA LEU A 170 15.20 -2.35 7.71
C LEU A 170 16.33 -1.43 8.16
N LYS A 171 16.16 -0.77 9.31
CA LYS A 171 17.21 0.06 9.91
C LYS A 171 18.38 -0.81 10.37
N ASP A 172 18.08 -1.89 11.10
CA ASP A 172 19.08 -2.80 11.67
C ASP A 172 19.90 -3.52 10.58
N MET A 173 19.30 -3.80 9.43
CA MET A 173 19.96 -4.35 8.22
C MET A 173 20.76 -3.31 7.42
N GLY A 174 20.79 -2.04 7.84
CA GLY A 174 21.51 -0.99 7.13
C GLY A 174 20.81 -0.45 5.87
N TYR A 175 19.52 -0.73 5.66
CA TYR A 175 18.75 -0.17 4.54
C TYR A 175 18.14 1.21 4.84
N GLY A 176 18.44 1.78 6.00
CA GLY A 176 18.03 3.11 6.42
C GLY A 176 16.63 3.16 7.04
N ASN A 177 16.21 4.38 7.41
CA ASN A 177 14.96 4.60 8.12
C ASN A 177 13.76 4.70 7.17
N TRP A 178 12.64 4.03 7.54
CA TRP A 178 11.38 4.21 6.83
C TRP A 178 10.76 5.58 7.14
N ILE A 179 10.81 6.49 6.17
CA ILE A 179 10.22 7.82 6.28
C ILE A 179 8.69 7.72 6.35
N SER A 180 8.13 8.21 7.45
CA SER A 180 6.70 8.23 7.71
C SER A 180 6.16 9.66 7.61
N LYS A 181 4.92 9.81 7.15
CA LYS A 181 4.23 11.10 7.20
C LYS A 181 3.91 11.50 8.65
N PRO A 182 3.77 12.82 8.93
CA PRO A 182 3.36 13.32 10.23
C PRO A 182 2.07 12.65 10.74
N GLN A 183 1.90 12.58 12.04
CA GLN A 183 0.79 11.84 12.63
C GLN A 183 -0.54 12.57 12.44
N GLU A 184 -0.49 13.89 12.32
CA GLU A 184 -1.57 14.84 12.08
C GLU A 184 -2.36 14.48 10.80
N GLU A 185 -1.68 13.97 9.77
CA GLU A 185 -2.30 13.49 8.52
C GLU A 185 -3.33 12.36 8.75
N LYS A 186 -3.26 11.69 9.91
CA LYS A 186 -4.15 10.59 10.29
C LYS A 186 -5.16 10.98 11.36
N ASN A 187 -5.04 12.19 11.92
CA ASN A 187 -5.86 12.65 13.04
C ASN A 187 -7.13 13.33 12.49
N PHE A 188 -8.01 12.54 11.87
CA PHE A 188 -9.30 13.02 11.42
C PHE A 188 -10.41 12.01 11.72
N TYR A 189 -11.61 12.55 11.94
CA TYR A 189 -12.87 11.81 12.04
C TYR A 189 -13.68 12.01 10.77
N LEU A 190 -14.59 11.09 10.50
CA LEU A 190 -15.68 11.35 9.57
C LEU A 190 -16.87 11.85 10.38
N CYS A 191 -17.67 12.74 9.81
CA CYS A 191 -18.97 13.07 10.40
C CYS A 191 -19.77 11.77 10.59
N PRO A 192 -20.62 11.67 11.64
CA PRO A 192 -21.50 10.54 11.82
C PRO A 192 -22.29 10.28 10.53
N VAL A 193 -22.32 9.02 10.08
CA VAL A 193 -23.18 8.55 8.98
C VAL A 193 -24.50 8.11 9.58
#